data_AF-A0A7G2IVJ6-F1
#
_entry.id   AF-A0A7G2IVJ6-F1
#
_cell.length_a   1.000
_cell.length_b   1.000
_cell.length_c   1.000
_cell.angle_alpha   90.00
_cell.angle_beta   90.00
_cell.angle_gamma   90.00
#
_symmetry.space_group_name_H-M   'P 1'
#
loop_
_entity.id
_entity.type
_entity.pdbx_description
1 polymer ?
#
loop_
_entity_poly.entity_id
_entity_poly.type
_entity_poly.pdbx_seq_one_letter_code
_entity_poly.pdbx_strand_id
1 'polypeptide(L)'
;MTWPNVTVNQVNQLLGETNEVERTLLFIGTGTKNVGKTLAVNAQSDFDALLGEGESPLKNDVLAALANAGQNWWAFMHVLPADAEDDAWVKAVLAAQVVCSVEGVVLSSDVTAKAQVNQAVTLRSTLISKYGRWVWFILAVQGMQEEEAQADYLTRVSAIQDGIAEKAVQLVPRLWGNEPGVLAGRLCSRAVTIADSPARVKTGALLNLGSDEMPVDGTGAVLELATLQALEAQRFSVPMWYPDYDGFYWADGRTLDVEGGDYQSIETLRVADKAARRVRLLAISKIADRSLNSTPGSIAAHQTLFARPLREMSTAASINGVSFPGEVKPPQEGDVTIVWKNKKTVDIYLVVRTWEVPLQITISLLLDASLEAAA
;
A
#
# COMPACT_ATOMS: atom_id res chain seq x y z
N MET A 1 -62.38 -12.91 10.24
CA MET A 1 -62.34 -11.67 11.04
C MET A 1 -60.88 -11.42 11.40
N THR A 2 -60.32 -10.29 10.99
CA THR A 2 -58.92 -9.93 11.26
C THR A 2 -58.91 -8.76 12.23
N TRP A 3 -58.22 -8.89 13.37
CA TRP A 3 -58.11 -7.84 14.38
C TRP A 3 -56.95 -6.90 14.03
N PRO A 4 -57.14 -5.56 13.97
CA PRO A 4 -56.04 -4.65 13.71
C PRO A 4 -55.07 -4.64 14.90
N ASN A 5 -53.83 -5.06 14.67
CA ASN A 5 -52.70 -5.06 15.59
C ASN A 5 -51.55 -4.28 14.95
N VAL A 6 -50.78 -3.56 15.77
CA VAL A 6 -49.47 -3.01 15.38
C VAL A 6 -48.42 -3.62 16.30
N THR A 7 -47.36 -4.18 15.70
CA THR A 7 -46.17 -4.69 16.41
C THR A 7 -44.95 -3.96 15.89
N VAL A 8 -44.15 -3.37 16.78
CA VAL A 8 -42.92 -2.64 16.44
C VAL A 8 -41.71 -3.51 16.76
N ASN A 9 -40.82 -3.70 15.79
CA ASN A 9 -39.56 -4.44 15.95
C ASN A 9 -38.37 -3.52 15.65
N GLN A 10 -37.27 -3.67 16.40
CA GLN A 10 -35.99 -3.02 16.11
C GLN A 10 -35.08 -4.02 15.40
N VAL A 11 -34.91 -3.87 14.09
CA VAL A 11 -34.08 -4.76 13.27
C VAL A 11 -32.73 -4.11 13.02
N ASN A 12 -31.64 -4.79 13.42
CA ASN A 12 -30.29 -4.32 13.12
C ASN A 12 -29.95 -4.59 11.65
N GLN A 13 -29.69 -3.51 10.89
CA GLN A 13 -29.37 -3.62 9.46
C GLN A 13 -27.87 -3.79 9.18
N LEU A 14 -27.00 -3.70 10.20
CA LEU A 14 -25.55 -3.81 10.08
C LEU A 14 -24.96 -2.83 9.03
N LEU A 15 -25.49 -1.60 9.00
CA LEU A 15 -25.10 -0.55 8.05
C LEU A 15 -24.24 0.56 8.68
N GLY A 16 -23.75 0.35 9.91
CA GLY A 16 -22.87 1.30 10.59
C GLY A 16 -21.47 1.36 9.98
N GLU A 17 -20.71 2.40 10.35
CA GLU A 17 -19.33 2.57 9.93
C GLU A 17 -18.43 1.46 10.50
N THR A 18 -17.42 1.08 9.71
CA THR A 18 -16.41 0.09 10.09
C THR A 18 -15.09 0.80 10.33
N ASN A 19 -14.30 0.34 11.29
CA ASN A 19 -12.96 0.87 11.52
C ASN A 19 -12.10 0.79 10.25
N GLU A 20 -11.41 1.89 9.95
CA GLU A 20 -10.44 1.97 8.85
C GLU A 20 -9.18 1.16 9.22
N VAL A 21 -8.69 0.34 8.30
CA VAL A 21 -7.42 -0.40 8.45
C VAL A 21 -6.31 0.27 7.65
N GLU A 22 -6.68 1.06 6.65
CA GLU A 22 -5.81 1.84 5.79
C GLU A 22 -4.87 2.72 6.60
N ARG A 23 -3.63 2.86 6.10
CA ARG A 23 -2.54 3.63 6.69
C ARG A 23 -2.10 3.11 8.06
N THR A 24 -2.42 1.85 8.38
CA THR A 24 -1.93 1.16 9.58
C THR A 24 -0.98 0.05 9.16
N LEU A 25 0.30 0.16 9.51
CA LEU A 25 1.33 -0.80 9.12
C LEU A 25 1.88 -1.57 10.30
N LEU A 26 2.39 -2.77 10.03
CA LEU A 26 3.20 -3.56 10.97
C LEU A 26 4.66 -3.57 10.52
N PHE A 27 5.53 -2.90 11.26
CA PHE A 27 6.97 -2.96 11.06
C PHE A 27 7.56 -4.18 11.76
N ILE A 28 8.43 -4.92 11.10
CA ILE A 28 9.06 -6.12 11.67
C ILE A 28 10.55 -6.06 11.40
N GLY A 29 11.33 -6.23 12.46
CA GLY A 29 12.79 -6.31 12.35
C GLY A 29 13.41 -6.60 13.70
N THR A 30 14.73 -6.67 13.73
CA THR A 30 15.47 -6.99 14.95
C THR A 30 15.59 -5.78 15.89
N GLY A 31 15.70 -6.06 17.18
CA GLY A 31 15.90 -5.05 18.21
C GLY A 31 16.38 -5.66 19.52
N THR A 32 16.82 -4.81 20.45
CA THR A 32 17.43 -5.27 21.71
C THR A 32 16.45 -5.29 22.89
N LYS A 33 15.36 -4.52 22.80
CA LYS A 33 14.30 -4.43 23.80
C LYS A 33 12.98 -4.96 23.25
N ASN A 34 12.09 -5.41 24.14
CA ASN A 34 10.76 -5.93 23.80
C ASN A 34 10.73 -7.04 22.74
N VAL A 35 11.81 -7.82 22.65
CA VAL A 35 11.94 -8.99 21.77
C VAL A 35 10.74 -9.93 21.92
N GLY A 36 10.17 -10.36 20.80
CA GLY A 36 9.01 -11.25 20.69
C GLY A 36 7.66 -10.56 20.91
N LYS A 37 7.62 -9.24 21.12
CA LYS A 37 6.36 -8.50 21.37
C LYS A 37 5.93 -7.68 20.15
N THR A 38 4.61 -7.62 19.94
CA THR A 38 3.96 -6.64 19.07
C THR A 38 3.50 -5.44 19.90
N LEU A 39 3.93 -4.24 19.51
CA LEU A 39 3.67 -2.99 20.22
C LEU A 39 2.93 -2.02 19.30
N ALA A 40 1.94 -1.30 19.82
CA ALA A 40 1.38 -0.15 19.14
C ALA A 40 2.25 1.09 19.45
N VAL A 41 2.60 1.84 18.42
CA VAL A 41 3.46 3.02 18.51
C VAL A 41 2.85 4.19 17.75
N ASN A 42 3.20 5.40 18.15
CA ASN A 42 2.76 6.64 17.54
C ASN A 42 3.84 7.72 17.68
N ALA A 43 3.54 8.94 17.24
CA ALA A 43 4.45 10.08 17.32
C ALA A 43 4.93 10.47 18.74
N GLN A 44 4.30 9.96 19.80
CA GLN A 44 4.65 10.23 21.19
C GLN A 44 5.44 9.10 21.84
N SER A 45 5.70 8.01 21.11
CA SER A 45 6.41 6.84 21.63
C SER A 45 7.90 7.12 21.79
N ASP A 46 8.48 6.68 22.91
CA ASP A 46 9.91 6.73 23.16
C ASP A 46 10.59 5.49 22.53
N PHE A 47 11.16 5.66 21.33
CA PHE A 47 11.77 4.55 20.60
C PHE A 47 13.08 4.05 21.23
N ASP A 48 13.79 4.87 22.01
CA ASP A 48 14.99 4.44 22.74
C ASP A 48 14.62 3.51 23.91
N ALA A 49 13.51 3.83 24.60
CA ALA A 49 12.95 2.98 25.63
C ALA A 49 12.37 1.68 25.04
N LEU A 50 11.76 1.74 23.85
CA LEU A 50 11.06 0.60 23.26
C LEU A 50 11.95 -0.35 22.46
N LEU A 51 12.97 0.15 21.74
CA LEU A 51 13.83 -0.63 20.83
C LEU A 51 15.31 -0.67 21.27
N GLY A 52 15.73 0.27 22.12
CA GLY A 52 17.11 0.47 22.55
C GLY A 52 17.68 1.79 22.05
N GLU A 53 18.72 2.31 22.72
CA GLU A 53 19.38 3.58 22.36
C GLU A 53 20.16 3.45 21.04
N GLY A 54 20.78 2.29 20.79
CA GLY A 54 21.49 2.01 19.55
C GLY A 54 20.58 2.05 18.32
N GLU A 55 21.19 2.28 17.15
CA GLU A 55 20.49 2.21 15.88
C GLU A 55 20.15 0.78 15.51
N SER A 56 19.03 0.60 14.82
CA SER A 56 18.67 -0.65 14.17
C SER A 56 17.84 -0.36 12.92
N PRO A 57 17.85 -1.24 11.91
CA PRO A 57 17.01 -1.05 10.72
C PRO A 57 15.54 -0.84 11.05
N LEU A 58 15.00 -1.58 12.04
CA LEU A 58 13.63 -1.41 12.52
C LEU A 58 13.38 -0.01 13.09
N LYS A 59 14.27 0.47 13.97
CA LYS A 59 14.14 1.78 14.58
C LYS A 59 14.24 2.90 13.54
N ASN A 60 15.19 2.79 12.62
CA ASN A 60 15.43 3.78 11.59
C ASN A 60 14.25 3.87 10.61
N ASP A 61 13.70 2.72 10.16
CA ASP A 61 12.51 2.70 9.30
C ASP A 61 11.28 3.29 9.99
N VAL A 62 11.07 2.97 11.26
CA VAL A 62 9.93 3.50 12.02
C VAL A 62 10.04 5.03 12.19
N LEU A 63 11.24 5.54 12.49
CA LEU A 63 11.48 6.98 12.60
C LEU A 63 11.36 7.69 11.24
N ALA A 64 11.84 7.09 10.16
CA ALA A 64 11.67 7.61 8.81
C ALA A 64 10.20 7.60 8.38
N ALA A 65 9.44 6.57 8.73
CA ALA A 65 8.01 6.52 8.48
C ALA A 65 7.25 7.62 9.22
N LEU A 66 7.58 7.84 10.51
CA LEU A 66 7.03 8.93 11.30
C LEU A 66 7.27 10.29 10.65
N ALA A 67 8.48 10.54 10.15
CA ALA A 67 8.84 11.79 9.50
C ALA A 67 8.03 12.05 8.21
N ASN A 68 7.69 11.00 7.45
CA ASN A 68 7.02 11.12 6.14
C ASN A 68 5.49 10.98 6.19
N ALA A 69 4.92 10.50 7.29
CA ALA A 69 3.47 10.29 7.42
C ALA A 69 2.67 11.51 7.86
N GLY A 70 3.33 12.52 8.45
CA GLY A 70 2.66 13.71 8.96
C GLY A 70 1.82 13.44 10.21
N GLN A 71 0.75 14.23 10.40
CA GLN A 71 -0.03 14.24 11.64
C GLN A 71 -0.85 12.96 11.84
N ASN A 72 -1.05 12.60 13.12
CA ASN A 72 -1.85 11.44 13.55
C ASN A 72 -1.34 10.09 13.03
N TRP A 73 -0.04 9.98 12.78
CA TRP A 73 0.60 8.72 12.46
C TRP A 73 0.64 7.78 13.67
N TRP A 74 0.37 6.51 13.40
CA TRP A 74 0.54 5.41 14.32
C TRP A 74 0.78 4.11 13.53
N ALA A 75 1.40 3.13 14.16
CA ALA A 75 1.69 1.84 13.57
C ALA A 75 1.79 0.74 14.64
N PHE A 76 1.94 -0.49 14.20
CA PHE A 76 2.44 -1.57 15.03
C PHE A 76 3.91 -1.85 14.68
N MET A 77 4.66 -2.33 15.66
CA MET A 77 5.98 -2.91 15.42
C MET A 77 6.11 -4.25 16.14
N HIS A 78 6.82 -5.20 15.56
CA HIS A 78 7.18 -6.46 16.18
C HIS A 78 8.69 -6.62 16.20
N VAL A 79 9.25 -6.86 17.38
CA VAL A 79 10.70 -6.97 17.57
C VAL A 79 11.12 -8.43 17.50
N LEU A 80 11.93 -8.77 16.50
CA LEU A 80 12.54 -10.08 16.36
C LEU A 80 13.85 -10.19 17.18
N PRO A 81 14.22 -11.40 17.64
CA PRO A 81 15.54 -11.62 18.23
C PRO A 81 16.64 -11.47 17.17
N ALA A 82 17.87 -11.18 17.59
CA ALA A 82 18.99 -10.94 16.67
C ALA A 82 19.40 -12.19 15.88
N ASP A 83 19.23 -13.37 16.47
CA ASP A 83 19.45 -14.70 15.90
C ASP A 83 18.16 -15.31 15.32
N ALA A 84 17.19 -14.48 14.94
CA ALA A 84 15.96 -14.94 14.32
C ALA A 84 16.24 -15.70 13.01
N GLU A 85 15.64 -16.88 12.88
CA GLU A 85 15.59 -17.62 11.61
C GLU A 85 14.93 -16.78 10.50
N ASP A 86 15.30 -17.04 9.25
CA ASP A 86 14.82 -16.28 8.08
C ASP A 86 13.29 -16.22 7.94
N ASP A 87 12.56 -17.22 8.46
CA ASP A 87 11.09 -17.29 8.42
C ASP A 87 10.40 -16.73 9.67
N ALA A 88 11.15 -16.23 10.66
CA ALA A 88 10.61 -15.76 11.93
C ALA A 88 9.63 -14.60 11.75
N TRP A 89 9.90 -13.71 10.78
CA TRP A 89 9.01 -12.59 10.47
C TRP A 89 7.64 -13.06 9.96
N VAL A 90 7.59 -14.15 9.18
CA VAL A 90 6.34 -14.76 8.70
C VAL A 90 5.50 -15.24 9.89
N LYS A 91 6.13 -15.93 10.83
CA LYS A 91 5.49 -16.39 12.08
C LYS A 91 4.99 -15.22 12.90
N ALA A 92 5.78 -14.14 12.99
CA ALA A 92 5.39 -12.91 13.69
C ALA A 92 4.16 -12.25 13.04
N VAL A 93 4.09 -12.13 11.71
CA VAL A 93 2.90 -11.59 11.00
C VAL A 93 1.66 -12.43 11.29
N LEU A 94 1.77 -13.76 11.24
CA LEU A 94 0.66 -14.68 11.50
C LEU A 94 0.18 -14.58 12.95
N ALA A 95 1.11 -14.50 13.90
CA ALA A 95 0.78 -14.28 15.31
C ALA A 95 0.13 -12.91 15.54
N ALA A 96 0.61 -11.87 14.86
CA ALA A 96 0.09 -10.51 14.98
C ALA A 96 -1.39 -10.39 14.56
N GLN A 97 -1.91 -11.30 13.73
CA GLN A 97 -3.31 -11.26 13.27
C GLN A 97 -4.34 -11.34 14.40
N VAL A 98 -3.97 -11.91 15.56
CA VAL A 98 -4.88 -12.03 16.72
C VAL A 98 -4.93 -10.76 17.57
N VAL A 99 -3.92 -9.90 17.47
CA VAL A 99 -3.80 -8.68 18.28
C VAL A 99 -4.00 -7.40 17.47
N CYS A 100 -3.78 -7.45 16.15
CA CYS A 100 -3.91 -6.28 15.29
C CYS A 100 -4.47 -6.63 13.90
N SER A 101 -4.94 -5.59 13.22
CA SER A 101 -5.32 -5.61 11.81
C SER A 101 -4.58 -4.47 11.13
N VAL A 102 -3.84 -4.78 10.07
CA VAL A 102 -2.97 -3.84 9.35
C VAL A 102 -3.24 -3.89 7.85
N GLU A 103 -2.99 -2.78 7.17
CA GLU A 103 -3.08 -2.68 5.71
C GLU A 103 -1.86 -3.31 5.04
N GLY A 104 -0.68 -3.12 5.65
CA GLY A 104 0.59 -3.58 5.11
C GLY A 104 1.59 -3.97 6.18
N VAL A 105 2.62 -4.69 5.77
CA VAL A 105 3.76 -5.12 6.59
C VAL A 105 5.03 -4.55 5.99
N VAL A 106 5.92 -4.04 6.82
CA VAL A 106 7.25 -3.59 6.44
C VAL A 106 8.25 -4.54 7.08
N LEU A 107 9.00 -5.29 6.27
CA LEU A 107 10.13 -6.08 6.75
C LEU A 107 11.38 -5.19 6.70
N SER A 108 11.83 -4.76 7.87
CA SER A 108 13.00 -3.89 8.05
C SER A 108 14.33 -4.66 7.99
N SER A 109 14.31 -5.97 8.19
CA SER A 109 15.49 -6.81 7.94
C SER A 109 15.75 -6.93 6.45
N ASP A 110 17.02 -6.84 6.05
CA ASP A 110 17.39 -6.88 4.64
C ASP A 110 17.06 -8.22 3.99
N VAL A 111 16.39 -8.13 2.85
CA VAL A 111 16.19 -9.22 1.91
C VAL A 111 17.39 -9.28 0.98
N THR A 112 18.01 -10.45 0.94
CA THR A 112 19.21 -10.77 0.15
C THR A 112 18.97 -11.92 -0.82
N ALA A 113 17.84 -12.64 -0.69
CA ALA A 113 17.55 -13.82 -1.48
C ALA A 113 16.10 -13.91 -1.97
N LYS A 114 15.92 -14.53 -3.14
CA LYS A 114 14.62 -14.83 -3.77
C LYS A 114 13.67 -15.62 -2.86
N ALA A 115 14.22 -16.43 -1.94
CA ALA A 115 13.43 -17.20 -0.98
C ALA A 115 12.62 -16.30 -0.02
N GLN A 116 13.19 -15.20 0.45
CA GLN A 116 12.52 -14.27 1.37
C GLN A 116 11.39 -13.51 0.69
N VAL A 117 11.55 -13.17 -0.60
CA VAL A 117 10.46 -12.57 -1.40
C VAL A 117 9.31 -13.57 -1.56
N ASN A 118 9.61 -14.83 -1.88
CA ASN A 118 8.58 -15.89 -1.99
C ASN A 118 7.87 -16.18 -0.66
N GLN A 119 8.51 -15.96 0.49
CA GLN A 119 7.83 -16.00 1.79
C GLN A 119 6.73 -14.94 1.86
N ALA A 120 6.94 -13.72 1.37
CA ALA A 120 5.92 -12.67 1.33
C ALA A 120 4.75 -13.02 0.40
N VAL A 121 5.06 -13.58 -0.78
CA VAL A 121 4.04 -14.08 -1.72
C VAL A 121 3.16 -15.14 -1.06
N THR A 122 3.79 -16.15 -0.47
CA THR A 122 3.09 -17.25 0.23
C THR A 122 2.29 -16.73 1.42
N LEU A 123 2.85 -15.77 2.17
CA LEU A 123 2.21 -15.18 3.33
C LEU A 123 0.96 -14.39 2.94
N ARG A 124 0.97 -13.63 1.83
CA ARG A 124 -0.26 -12.96 1.36
C ARG A 124 -1.38 -13.96 1.10
N SER A 125 -1.09 -15.02 0.34
CA SER A 125 -2.07 -16.07 0.05
C SER A 125 -2.58 -16.74 1.33
N THR A 126 -1.69 -16.96 2.29
CA THR A 126 -2.04 -17.51 3.61
C THR A 126 -2.97 -16.58 4.39
N LEU A 127 -2.72 -15.27 4.39
CA LEU A 127 -3.55 -14.28 5.10
C LEU A 127 -4.95 -14.17 4.49
N ILE A 128 -5.04 -14.20 3.15
CA ILE A 128 -6.31 -14.18 2.44
C ILE A 128 -7.09 -15.48 2.69
N SER A 129 -6.48 -16.65 2.51
CA SER A 129 -7.16 -17.93 2.65
C SER A 129 -7.61 -18.22 4.09
N LYS A 130 -6.78 -17.88 5.08
CA LYS A 130 -7.06 -18.18 6.49
C LYS A 130 -7.94 -17.15 7.17
N TYR A 131 -7.75 -15.86 6.86
CA TYR A 131 -8.40 -14.77 7.59
C TYR A 131 -9.29 -13.88 6.71
N GLY A 132 -9.21 -13.99 5.38
CA GLY A 132 -9.84 -13.04 4.47
C GLY A 132 -9.28 -11.64 4.63
N ARG A 133 -7.97 -11.53 4.90
CA ARG A 133 -7.26 -10.26 5.09
C ARG A 133 -6.32 -10.02 3.90
N TRP A 134 -6.50 -8.87 3.27
CA TRP A 134 -5.65 -8.40 2.18
C TRP A 134 -4.58 -7.49 2.78
N VAL A 135 -3.33 -7.95 2.74
CA VAL A 135 -2.16 -7.28 3.32
C VAL A 135 -1.07 -7.19 2.27
N TRP A 136 -0.51 -6.01 2.05
CA TRP A 136 0.64 -5.80 1.16
C TRP A 136 1.96 -5.71 1.94
N PHE A 137 3.08 -5.81 1.25
CA PHE A 137 4.40 -5.94 1.86
C PHE A 137 5.38 -4.93 1.24
N ILE A 138 6.12 -4.23 2.09
CA ILE A 138 7.38 -3.59 1.73
C ILE A 138 8.50 -4.47 2.28
N LEU A 139 9.38 -4.91 1.41
CA LEU A 139 10.59 -5.65 1.79
C LEU A 139 11.79 -4.74 1.59
N ALA A 140 12.53 -4.49 2.66
CA ALA A 140 13.82 -3.82 2.58
C ALA A 140 14.80 -4.70 1.79
N VAL A 141 15.36 -4.18 0.70
CA VAL A 141 16.37 -4.88 -0.08
C VAL A 141 17.73 -4.29 0.27
N GLN A 142 18.70 -5.18 0.45
CA GLN A 142 20.05 -4.78 0.83
C GLN A 142 20.64 -3.74 -0.14
N GLY A 143 21.33 -2.74 0.40
CA GLY A 143 22.06 -1.73 -0.35
C GLY A 143 23.30 -2.26 -1.08
N MET A 144 24.07 -1.35 -1.67
CA MET A 144 25.38 -1.65 -2.27
C MET A 144 26.34 -2.19 -1.21
N GLN A 145 27.14 -3.20 -1.58
CA GLN A 145 28.14 -3.82 -0.69
C GLN A 145 29.52 -3.18 -0.83
N GLU A 146 30.41 -3.49 0.11
CA GLU A 146 31.83 -3.11 0.01
C GLU A 146 32.44 -3.66 -1.29
N GLU A 147 33.24 -2.85 -1.98
CA GLU A 147 33.87 -3.17 -3.28
C GLU A 147 32.87 -3.47 -4.43
N GLU A 148 31.56 -3.27 -4.24
CA GLU A 148 30.53 -3.51 -5.26
C GLU A 148 30.27 -2.25 -6.10
N ALA A 149 30.51 -2.33 -7.41
CA ALA A 149 30.13 -1.29 -8.35
C ALA A 149 28.61 -1.27 -8.60
N GLN A 150 28.05 -0.13 -9.01
CA GLN A 150 26.61 0.00 -9.30
C GLN A 150 26.06 -1.03 -10.31
N ALA A 151 26.85 -1.42 -11.31
CA ALA A 151 26.44 -2.43 -12.31
C ALA A 151 26.35 -3.85 -11.71
N ASP A 152 27.27 -4.19 -10.82
CA ASP A 152 27.27 -5.47 -10.10
C ASP A 152 26.13 -5.52 -9.10
N TYR A 153 25.90 -4.39 -8.40
CA TYR A 153 24.75 -4.20 -7.52
C TYR A 153 23.43 -4.46 -8.24
N LEU A 154 23.21 -3.82 -9.40
CA LEU A 154 22.00 -4.00 -10.20
C LEU A 154 21.80 -5.47 -10.57
N THR A 155 22.86 -6.17 -10.95
CA THR A 155 22.81 -7.60 -11.30
C THR A 155 22.42 -8.44 -10.09
N ARG A 156 23.05 -8.20 -8.93
CA ARG A 156 22.79 -8.95 -7.69
C ARG A 156 21.35 -8.76 -7.22
N VAL A 157 20.86 -7.53 -7.13
CA VAL A 157 19.50 -7.29 -6.62
C VAL A 157 18.44 -7.72 -7.62
N SER A 158 18.67 -7.59 -8.92
CA SER A 158 17.72 -8.09 -9.94
C SER A 158 17.48 -9.60 -9.81
N ALA A 159 18.50 -10.37 -9.44
CA ALA A 159 18.37 -11.81 -9.19
C ALA A 159 17.43 -12.16 -8.03
N ILE A 160 17.20 -11.23 -7.08
CA ILE A 160 16.29 -11.42 -5.94
C ILE A 160 14.83 -11.50 -6.41
N GLN A 161 14.45 -10.68 -7.39
CA GLN A 161 13.05 -10.54 -7.85
C GLN A 161 12.74 -11.28 -9.14
N ASP A 162 13.77 -11.66 -9.90
CA ASP A 162 13.63 -12.30 -11.20
C ASP A 162 12.63 -13.48 -11.20
N GLY A 163 11.69 -13.46 -12.14
CA GLY A 163 10.64 -14.47 -12.28
C GLY A 163 9.56 -14.47 -11.18
N ILE A 164 9.61 -13.58 -10.19
CA ILE A 164 8.54 -13.44 -9.18
C ILE A 164 7.44 -12.53 -9.71
N ALA A 165 6.19 -12.94 -9.48
CA ALA A 165 4.99 -12.20 -9.83
C ALA A 165 4.03 -12.15 -8.62
N GLU A 166 3.98 -11.01 -7.93
CA GLU A 166 3.01 -10.75 -6.86
C GLU A 166 2.77 -9.25 -6.70
N LYS A 167 1.57 -8.83 -7.05
CA LYS A 167 1.13 -7.42 -7.02
C LYS A 167 1.17 -6.75 -5.66
N ALA A 168 1.25 -7.51 -4.57
CA ALA A 168 1.23 -6.97 -3.23
C ALA A 168 2.59 -6.96 -2.52
N VAL A 169 3.67 -7.20 -3.25
CA VAL A 169 5.03 -7.10 -2.73
C VAL A 169 5.73 -5.95 -3.43
N GLN A 170 6.28 -5.04 -2.64
CA GLN A 170 7.15 -3.95 -3.07
C GLN A 170 8.56 -4.25 -2.56
N LEU A 171 9.54 -4.03 -3.42
CA LEU A 171 10.95 -4.13 -3.07
C LEU A 171 11.54 -2.73 -3.00
N VAL A 172 12.12 -2.39 -1.86
CA VAL A 172 12.65 -1.05 -1.60
C VAL A 172 14.13 -1.16 -1.21
N PRO A 173 15.06 -0.81 -2.10
CA PRO A 173 16.47 -0.89 -1.79
C PRO A 173 16.94 0.20 -0.81
N ARG A 174 17.87 -0.15 0.08
CA ARG A 174 18.51 0.77 1.03
C ARG A 174 19.78 1.39 0.43
N LEU A 175 19.65 2.46 -0.34
CA LEU A 175 20.78 3.17 -0.94
C LEU A 175 21.31 4.27 0.01
N TRP A 176 20.42 5.04 0.63
CA TRP A 176 20.70 5.99 1.71
C TRP A 176 20.52 5.38 3.10
N GLY A 177 19.65 4.36 3.24
CA GLY A 177 19.52 3.55 4.45
C GLY A 177 18.09 3.35 4.94
N ASN A 178 17.20 4.33 4.82
CA ASN A 178 15.88 4.35 5.48
C ASN A 178 14.69 4.31 4.51
N GLU A 179 14.93 4.10 3.22
CA GLU A 179 13.93 4.13 2.15
C GLU A 179 12.68 3.29 2.41
N PRO A 180 12.75 2.05 2.95
CA PRO A 180 11.57 1.27 3.28
C PRO A 180 10.64 2.01 4.26
N GLY A 181 11.22 2.62 5.30
CA GLY A 181 10.51 3.48 6.24
C GLY A 181 9.94 4.74 5.59
N VAL A 182 10.72 5.42 4.75
CA VAL A 182 10.26 6.61 4.01
C VAL A 182 9.05 6.31 3.14
N LEU A 183 9.07 5.21 2.37
CA LEU A 183 7.93 4.79 1.55
C LEU A 183 6.72 4.45 2.42
N ALA A 184 6.93 3.67 3.47
CA ALA A 184 5.89 3.28 4.41
C ALA A 184 5.20 4.51 5.04
N GLY A 185 5.98 5.50 5.47
CA GLY A 185 5.45 6.77 5.99
C GLY A 185 4.65 7.53 4.94
N ARG A 186 5.20 7.67 3.73
CA ARG A 186 4.54 8.35 2.61
C ARG A 186 3.18 7.75 2.30
N LEU A 187 3.08 6.42 2.25
CA LEU A 187 1.82 5.70 2.02
C LEU A 187 0.81 5.85 3.16
N CYS A 188 1.27 6.20 4.36
CA CYS A 188 0.43 6.45 5.52
C CYS A 188 0.03 7.91 5.70
N SER A 189 0.45 8.81 4.80
CA SER A 189 0.11 10.22 4.92
C SER A 189 -1.39 10.46 4.80
N ARG A 190 -1.93 11.25 5.75
CA ARG A 190 -3.33 11.71 5.73
C ARG A 190 -3.52 12.99 4.93
N ALA A 191 -2.44 13.58 4.39
CA ALA A 191 -2.52 14.68 3.45
C ALA A 191 -3.09 14.24 2.07
N VAL A 192 -3.17 12.93 1.84
CA VAL A 192 -3.65 12.29 0.62
C VAL A 192 -4.51 11.05 0.91
N THR A 193 -5.14 10.51 -0.12
CA THR A 193 -5.89 9.26 -0.05
C THR A 193 -4.99 8.05 -0.33
N ILE A 194 -5.51 6.84 -0.13
CA ILE A 194 -4.76 5.62 -0.52
C ILE A 194 -4.64 5.45 -2.04
N ALA A 195 -5.39 6.25 -2.82
CA ALA A 195 -5.39 6.24 -4.27
C ALA A 195 -4.33 7.19 -4.88
N ASP A 196 -3.67 8.00 -4.05
CA ASP A 196 -2.59 8.87 -4.51
C ASP A 196 -1.27 8.08 -4.58
N SER A 197 -0.56 8.18 -5.71
CA SER A 197 0.77 7.58 -5.86
C SER A 197 1.78 8.23 -4.90
N PRO A 198 2.70 7.45 -4.30
CA PRO A 198 3.78 8.00 -3.49
C PRO A 198 4.71 8.95 -4.28
N ALA A 199 4.72 8.86 -5.62
CA ALA A 199 5.48 9.74 -6.52
C ALA A 199 4.94 11.17 -6.61
N ARG A 200 3.80 11.48 -5.97
CA ARG A 200 3.18 12.81 -6.03
C ARG A 200 4.10 13.89 -5.45
N VAL A 201 4.84 14.60 -6.31
CA VAL A 201 5.77 15.69 -5.96
C VAL A 201 5.13 16.75 -5.06
N LYS A 202 3.85 17.08 -5.28
CA LYS A 202 3.08 18.06 -4.49
C LYS A 202 2.89 17.67 -3.01
N THR A 203 3.17 16.43 -2.61
CA THR A 203 3.21 16.04 -1.19
C THR A 203 4.53 16.40 -0.49
N GLY A 204 5.47 17.04 -1.19
CA GLY A 204 6.74 17.51 -0.64
C GLY A 204 7.89 16.53 -0.85
N ALA A 205 9.12 16.98 -0.62
CA ALA A 205 10.32 16.15 -0.73
C ALA A 205 10.33 15.05 0.36
N LEU A 206 11.09 13.99 0.12
CA LEU A 206 11.32 12.90 1.07
C LEU A 206 12.17 13.38 2.25
N LEU A 207 11.82 12.93 3.45
CA LEU A 207 12.52 13.26 4.69
C LEU A 207 13.23 12.04 5.25
N ASN A 208 14.39 12.23 5.89
CA ASN A 208 15.11 11.19 6.61
C ASN A 208 15.39 9.93 5.76
N LEU A 209 16.06 10.09 4.61
CA LEU A 209 16.47 8.98 3.74
C LEU A 209 17.57 8.11 4.37
N GLY A 210 18.26 8.59 5.40
CA GLY A 210 19.31 7.86 6.14
C GLY A 210 20.67 8.53 6.06
N SER A 211 20.92 9.32 5.02
CA SER A 211 22.13 10.13 4.83
C SER A 211 21.76 11.46 4.17
N ASP A 212 22.48 12.53 4.50
CA ASP A 212 22.39 13.83 3.82
C ASP A 212 23.28 13.89 2.56
N GLU A 213 24.26 12.98 2.47
CA GLU A 213 25.18 12.87 1.35
C GLU A 213 24.65 11.90 0.29
N MET A 214 25.02 12.14 -0.98
CA MET A 214 24.75 11.21 -2.06
C MET A 214 25.46 9.87 -1.83
N PRO A 215 24.78 8.72 -2.02
CA PRO A 215 25.40 7.41 -1.84
C PRO A 215 26.53 7.23 -2.82
N VAL A 216 27.55 6.52 -2.37
CA VAL A 216 28.72 6.14 -3.16
C VAL A 216 28.78 4.62 -3.17
N ASP A 217 29.08 4.04 -4.33
CA ASP A 217 29.25 2.59 -4.45
C ASP A 217 30.60 2.11 -3.86
N GLY A 218 30.79 0.80 -3.83
CA GLY A 218 32.01 0.20 -3.28
C GLY A 218 33.30 0.56 -4.04
N THR A 219 33.19 1.19 -5.21
CA THR A 219 34.34 1.66 -6.03
C THR A 219 34.60 3.15 -5.90
N GLY A 220 33.77 3.89 -5.16
CA GLY A 220 33.89 5.34 -4.99
C GLY A 220 33.07 6.17 -5.99
N ALA A 221 32.24 5.54 -6.83
CA ALA A 221 31.40 6.26 -7.78
C ALA A 221 30.07 6.70 -7.14
N VAL A 222 29.70 7.96 -7.34
CA VAL A 222 28.44 8.53 -6.83
C VAL A 222 27.25 7.87 -7.54
N LEU A 223 26.19 7.57 -6.79
CA LEU A 223 24.94 7.02 -7.31
C LEU A 223 24.36 7.89 -8.42
N GLU A 224 24.02 7.25 -9.55
CA GLU A 224 23.46 7.93 -10.71
C GLU A 224 21.95 7.71 -10.85
N LEU A 225 21.24 8.68 -11.44
CA LEU A 225 19.83 8.50 -11.84
C LEU A 225 19.64 7.31 -12.79
N ALA A 226 20.63 7.01 -13.65
CA ALA A 226 20.57 5.90 -14.58
C ALA A 226 20.45 4.54 -13.85
N THR A 227 21.17 4.37 -12.74
CA THR A 227 21.08 3.19 -11.89
C THR A 227 19.70 3.07 -11.26
N LEU A 228 19.13 4.18 -10.78
CA LEU A 228 17.78 4.21 -10.22
C LEU A 228 16.70 3.89 -11.26
N GLN A 229 16.82 4.44 -12.48
CA GLN A 229 15.94 4.10 -13.59
C GLN A 229 16.03 2.61 -13.97
N ALA A 230 17.23 2.03 -13.95
CA ALA A 230 17.41 0.60 -14.19
C ALA A 230 16.77 -0.27 -13.10
N LEU A 231 16.87 0.13 -11.83
CA LEU A 231 16.18 -0.54 -10.71
C LEU A 231 14.66 -0.42 -10.85
N GLU A 232 14.14 0.76 -11.16
CA GLU A 232 12.70 0.97 -11.36
C GLU A 232 12.15 0.09 -12.50
N ALA A 233 12.88 0.00 -13.62
CA ALA A 233 12.54 -0.90 -14.71
C ALA A 233 12.54 -2.38 -14.30
N GLN A 234 13.32 -2.74 -13.27
CA GLN A 234 13.33 -4.06 -12.63
C GLN A 234 12.33 -4.19 -11.46
N ARG A 235 11.32 -3.31 -11.41
CA ARG A 235 10.20 -3.30 -10.46
C ARG A 235 10.60 -2.99 -9.00
N PHE A 236 11.72 -2.31 -8.80
CA PHE A 236 12.07 -1.75 -7.48
C PHE A 236 11.42 -0.37 -7.30
N SER A 237 10.92 -0.10 -6.09
CA SER A 237 10.51 1.25 -5.69
C SER A 237 11.75 2.01 -5.24
N VAL A 238 12.12 3.08 -5.93
CA VAL A 238 13.32 3.86 -5.65
C VAL A 238 13.05 5.37 -5.52
N PRO A 239 13.81 6.10 -4.70
CA PRO A 239 13.87 7.55 -4.78
C PRO A 239 14.43 8.02 -6.12
N MET A 240 14.20 9.29 -6.46
CA MET A 240 14.72 10.00 -7.61
C MET A 240 14.83 11.50 -7.31
N TRP A 241 15.59 12.24 -8.12
CA TRP A 241 15.66 13.71 -8.06
C TRP A 241 15.66 14.30 -9.48
N TYR A 242 15.33 15.58 -9.57
CA TYR A 242 15.40 16.34 -10.81
C TYR A 242 16.64 17.26 -10.75
N PRO A 243 17.41 17.42 -11.84
CA PRO A 243 18.59 18.29 -11.84
C PRO A 243 18.30 19.75 -11.46
N ASP A 244 17.16 20.28 -11.89
CA ASP A 244 16.77 21.70 -11.71
C ASP A 244 15.58 21.88 -10.76
N TYR A 245 15.26 20.88 -9.93
CA TYR A 245 14.16 20.96 -8.96
C TYR A 245 14.51 20.26 -7.66
N ASP A 246 14.66 21.05 -6.60
CA ASP A 246 15.26 20.64 -5.33
C ASP A 246 14.49 19.53 -4.61
N GLY A 247 15.25 18.60 -4.04
CA GLY A 247 14.77 17.54 -3.17
C GLY A 247 14.62 16.18 -3.83
N PHE A 248 14.43 15.17 -3.00
CA PHE A 248 14.18 13.80 -3.42
C PHE A 248 12.69 13.49 -3.44
N TYR A 249 12.29 12.63 -4.39
CA TYR A 249 10.92 12.19 -4.61
C TYR A 249 10.91 10.69 -4.91
N TRP A 250 9.76 10.03 -4.84
CA TRP A 250 9.64 8.64 -5.33
C TRP A 250 9.47 8.62 -6.84
N ALA A 251 10.12 7.68 -7.53
CA ALA A 251 9.86 7.42 -8.94
C ALA A 251 8.46 6.83 -9.13
N ASP A 252 8.15 5.76 -8.40
CA ASP A 252 6.81 5.19 -8.26
C ASP A 252 6.77 4.23 -7.05
N GLY A 253 5.59 3.80 -6.64
CA GLY A 253 5.38 2.71 -5.68
C GLY A 253 5.26 1.36 -6.37
N ARG A 254 6.31 0.95 -7.10
CA ARG A 254 6.33 -0.29 -7.89
C ARG A 254 6.05 -1.54 -7.06
N THR A 255 5.27 -2.44 -7.64
CA THR A 255 5.00 -3.78 -7.10
C THR A 255 5.62 -4.84 -8.01
N LEU A 256 5.70 -6.08 -7.54
CA LEU A 256 6.11 -7.22 -8.35
C LEU A 256 4.98 -7.77 -9.23
N ASP A 257 3.97 -6.99 -9.61
CA ASP A 257 2.98 -7.46 -10.59
C ASP A 257 3.66 -7.83 -11.92
N VAL A 258 2.97 -8.64 -12.72
CA VAL A 258 3.45 -8.99 -14.07
C VAL A 258 3.42 -7.76 -14.98
N GLU A 259 4.29 -7.77 -15.99
CA GLU A 259 4.23 -6.77 -17.06
C GLU A 259 2.85 -6.78 -17.72
N GLY A 260 2.23 -5.61 -17.84
CA GLY A 260 0.86 -5.46 -18.33
C GLY A 260 -0.23 -5.78 -17.30
N GLY A 261 0.12 -6.12 -16.06
CA GLY A 261 -0.83 -6.32 -14.96
C GLY A 261 -1.49 -5.02 -14.49
N ASP A 262 -2.67 -5.12 -13.89
CA ASP A 262 -3.47 -3.99 -13.42
C ASP A 262 -2.90 -3.31 -12.16
N TYR A 263 -2.01 -3.98 -11.44
CA TYR A 263 -1.57 -3.61 -10.09
C TYR A 263 -0.08 -3.34 -9.99
N GLN A 264 0.50 -2.86 -11.09
CA GLN A 264 1.91 -2.52 -11.24
C GLN A 264 2.40 -1.43 -10.27
N SER A 265 1.49 -0.66 -9.68
CA SER A 265 1.77 0.41 -8.72
C SER A 265 0.86 0.26 -7.50
N ILE A 266 1.40 0.52 -6.31
CA ILE A 266 0.78 0.18 -5.03
C ILE A 266 -0.57 0.87 -4.79
N GLU A 267 -0.76 2.10 -5.25
CA GLU A 267 -1.99 2.86 -5.04
C GLU A 267 -3.22 2.15 -5.65
N THR A 268 -3.05 1.50 -6.81
CA THR A 268 -4.12 0.73 -7.46
C THR A 268 -4.53 -0.50 -6.65
N LEU A 269 -3.54 -1.23 -6.12
CA LEU A 269 -3.77 -2.38 -5.25
C LEU A 269 -4.51 -1.97 -3.98
N ARG A 270 -4.06 -0.89 -3.32
CA ARG A 270 -4.63 -0.43 -2.05
C ARG A 270 -6.11 -0.12 -2.19
N VAL A 271 -6.51 0.53 -3.28
CA VAL A 271 -7.91 0.83 -3.59
C VAL A 271 -8.73 -0.45 -3.76
N ALA A 272 -8.23 -1.43 -4.51
CA ALA A 272 -8.91 -2.71 -4.70
C ALA A 272 -9.03 -3.51 -3.40
N ASP A 273 -7.96 -3.59 -2.61
CA ASP A 273 -7.93 -4.27 -1.31
C ASP A 273 -8.90 -3.60 -0.31
N LYS A 274 -9.03 -2.27 -0.33
CA LYS A 274 -10.04 -1.52 0.45
C LYS A 274 -11.46 -1.86 0.05
N ALA A 275 -11.75 -1.84 -1.26
CA ALA A 275 -13.06 -2.22 -1.77
C ALA A 275 -13.42 -3.66 -1.36
N ALA A 276 -12.48 -4.60 -1.51
CA ALA A 276 -12.66 -6.00 -1.12
C ALA A 276 -12.98 -6.16 0.38
N ARG A 277 -12.24 -5.47 1.26
CA ARG A 277 -12.48 -5.48 2.71
C ARG A 277 -13.88 -4.99 3.07
N ARG A 278 -14.31 -3.84 2.52
CA ARG A 278 -15.62 -3.26 2.82
C ARG A 278 -16.77 -4.12 2.29
N VAL A 279 -16.66 -4.62 1.05
CA VAL A 279 -17.69 -5.46 0.42
C VAL A 279 -17.83 -6.80 1.15
N ARG A 280 -16.71 -7.41 1.58
CA ARG A 280 -16.72 -8.65 2.36
C ARG A 280 -17.57 -8.54 3.62
N LEU A 281 -17.46 -7.43 4.37
CA LEU A 281 -18.24 -7.22 5.59
C LEU A 281 -19.74 -7.16 5.30
N LEU A 282 -20.15 -6.53 4.19
CA LEU A 282 -21.55 -6.52 3.76
C LEU A 282 -22.02 -7.92 3.35
N ALA A 283 -21.18 -8.68 2.65
CA ALA A 283 -21.54 -10.02 2.18
C ALA A 283 -21.75 -11.00 3.34
N ILE A 284 -20.96 -10.90 4.42
CA ILE A 284 -21.13 -11.72 5.63
C ILE A 284 -22.53 -11.53 6.23
N SER A 285 -23.06 -10.31 6.25
CA SER A 285 -24.41 -10.03 6.77
C SER A 285 -25.53 -10.69 5.97
N LYS A 286 -25.23 -11.19 4.76
CA LYS A 286 -26.19 -11.80 3.83
C LYS A 286 -26.14 -13.32 3.77
N ILE A 287 -25.26 -13.95 4.52
CA ILE A 287 -25.25 -15.41 4.66
C ILE A 287 -26.56 -15.87 5.32
N ALA A 288 -27.28 -16.77 4.64
CA ALA A 288 -28.59 -17.29 5.05
C ALA A 288 -29.71 -16.24 5.23
N ASP A 289 -29.51 -15.00 4.78
CA ASP A 289 -30.55 -13.96 4.76
C ASP A 289 -31.41 -14.10 3.50
N ARG A 290 -32.67 -14.56 3.67
CA ARG A 290 -33.63 -14.72 2.56
C ARG A 290 -34.00 -13.41 1.86
N SER A 291 -33.65 -12.25 2.43
CA SER A 291 -33.85 -10.96 1.77
C SER A 291 -33.02 -10.85 0.50
N LEU A 292 -31.84 -11.49 0.45
CA LEU A 292 -31.06 -11.72 -0.76
C LEU A 292 -31.58 -13.00 -1.44
N ASN A 293 -32.28 -12.84 -2.56
CA ASN A 293 -32.86 -13.93 -3.34
C ASN A 293 -32.88 -13.58 -4.84
N SER A 294 -33.37 -14.50 -5.67
CA SER A 294 -33.32 -14.36 -7.14
C SER A 294 -34.45 -13.51 -7.75
N THR A 295 -35.28 -12.86 -6.94
CA THR A 295 -36.32 -11.96 -7.47
C THR A 295 -35.70 -10.64 -7.94
N PRO A 296 -36.24 -10.00 -8.99
CA PRO A 296 -35.68 -8.74 -9.50
C PRO A 296 -35.57 -7.63 -8.45
N GLY A 297 -36.58 -7.48 -7.59
CA GLY A 297 -36.56 -6.46 -6.53
C GLY A 297 -35.49 -6.72 -5.48
N SER A 298 -35.24 -7.98 -5.12
CA SER A 298 -34.14 -8.35 -4.22
C SER A 298 -32.79 -8.07 -4.85
N ILE A 299 -32.59 -8.47 -6.11
CA ILE A 299 -31.34 -8.25 -6.84
C ILE A 299 -31.02 -6.74 -6.92
N ALA A 300 -31.97 -5.91 -7.35
CA ALA A 300 -31.77 -4.46 -7.46
C ALA A 300 -31.43 -3.80 -6.10
N ALA A 301 -32.12 -4.20 -5.03
CA ALA A 301 -31.83 -3.71 -3.68
C ALA A 301 -30.42 -4.10 -3.21
N HIS A 302 -29.98 -5.33 -3.51
CA HIS A 302 -28.67 -5.81 -3.10
C HIS A 302 -27.54 -5.28 -3.99
N GLN A 303 -27.78 -5.03 -5.28
CA GLN A 303 -26.83 -4.30 -6.13
C GLN A 303 -26.55 -2.92 -5.54
N THR A 304 -27.61 -2.20 -5.12
CA THR A 304 -27.48 -0.90 -4.44
C THR A 304 -26.70 -0.99 -3.12
N LEU A 305 -26.93 -2.06 -2.35
CA LEU A 305 -26.21 -2.33 -1.09
C LEU A 305 -24.71 -2.57 -1.35
N PHE A 306 -24.37 -3.48 -2.26
CA PHE A 306 -22.98 -3.84 -2.55
C PHE A 306 -22.22 -2.75 -3.31
N ALA A 307 -22.92 -1.84 -4.00
CA ALA A 307 -22.32 -0.64 -4.59
C ALA A 307 -22.03 0.47 -3.56
N ARG A 308 -22.56 0.38 -2.32
CA ARG A 308 -22.39 1.43 -1.31
C ARG A 308 -20.92 1.74 -1.00
N PRO A 309 -20.01 0.76 -0.76
CA PRO A 309 -18.60 1.07 -0.50
C PRO A 309 -17.95 1.88 -1.62
N LEU A 310 -18.25 1.56 -2.89
CA LEU A 310 -17.71 2.29 -4.04
C LEU A 310 -18.28 3.71 -4.13
N ARG A 311 -19.57 3.90 -3.79
CA ARG A 311 -20.16 5.25 -3.71
C ARG A 311 -19.48 6.10 -2.64
N GLU A 312 -19.26 5.54 -1.46
CA GLU A 312 -18.54 6.24 -0.37
C GLU A 312 -17.12 6.59 -0.80
N MET A 313 -16.37 5.65 -1.38
CA MET A 313 -15.01 5.85 -1.87
C MET A 313 -14.94 6.86 -3.04
N SER A 314 -16.02 7.03 -3.81
CA SER A 314 -16.09 7.99 -4.91
C SER A 314 -16.37 9.43 -4.50
N THR A 315 -16.58 9.69 -3.21
CA THR A 315 -16.91 11.02 -2.70
C THR A 315 -15.74 11.97 -2.95
N ALA A 316 -15.96 12.94 -3.84
CA ALA A 316 -15.02 14.01 -4.14
C ALA A 316 -15.35 15.26 -3.32
N ALA A 317 -14.35 16.11 -3.11
CA ALA A 317 -14.51 17.44 -2.52
C ALA A 317 -13.98 18.51 -3.47
N SER A 318 -14.47 19.74 -3.35
CA SER A 318 -13.84 20.88 -4.01
C SER A 318 -13.82 22.08 -3.08
N ILE A 319 -12.70 22.78 -3.05
CA ILE A 319 -12.50 24.01 -2.27
C ILE A 319 -11.86 25.03 -3.19
N ASN A 320 -12.51 26.18 -3.38
CA ASN A 320 -12.03 27.28 -4.24
C ASN A 320 -11.61 26.82 -5.65
N GLY A 321 -12.38 25.91 -6.27
CA GLY A 321 -12.10 25.40 -7.61
C GLY A 321 -10.99 24.34 -7.68
N VAL A 322 -10.31 24.03 -6.57
CA VAL A 322 -9.42 22.86 -6.48
C VAL A 322 -10.27 21.63 -6.25
N SER A 323 -10.20 20.65 -7.15
CA SER A 323 -10.89 19.36 -7.01
C SER A 323 -10.00 18.36 -6.28
N PHE A 324 -10.59 17.66 -5.31
CA PHE A 324 -10.04 16.52 -4.61
C PHE A 324 -10.88 15.31 -5.02
N PRO A 325 -10.43 14.51 -6.00
CA PRO A 325 -11.18 13.36 -6.46
C PRO A 325 -11.32 12.33 -5.32
N GLY A 326 -12.40 11.53 -5.37
CA GLY A 326 -12.52 10.35 -4.52
C GLY A 326 -11.48 9.29 -4.90
N GLU A 327 -11.36 8.25 -4.07
CA GLU A 327 -10.43 7.13 -4.28
C GLU A 327 -10.78 6.31 -5.54
N VAL A 328 -12.05 6.33 -5.97
CA VAL A 328 -12.55 5.67 -7.18
C VAL A 328 -13.47 6.60 -7.96
N LYS A 329 -13.71 6.29 -9.24
CA LYS A 329 -14.79 6.90 -10.01
C LYS A 329 -16.14 6.39 -9.49
N PRO A 330 -17.22 7.21 -9.54
CA PRO A 330 -18.54 6.77 -9.12
C PRO A 330 -18.97 5.47 -9.83
N PRO A 331 -19.54 4.48 -9.12
CA PRO A 331 -20.02 3.26 -9.75
C PRO A 331 -21.21 3.56 -10.67
N GLN A 332 -21.27 2.83 -11.78
CA GLN A 332 -22.27 2.92 -12.83
C GLN A 332 -23.26 1.74 -12.75
N GLU A 333 -24.38 1.86 -13.47
CA GLU A 333 -25.30 0.73 -13.64
C GLU A 333 -24.57 -0.45 -14.31
N GLY A 334 -24.77 -1.66 -13.79
CA GLY A 334 -24.09 -2.88 -14.26
C GLY A 334 -22.77 -3.20 -13.55
N ASP A 335 -22.16 -2.25 -12.83
CA ASP A 335 -20.90 -2.49 -12.11
C ASP A 335 -21.03 -3.51 -11.00
N VAL A 336 -22.23 -3.67 -10.44
CA VAL A 336 -22.54 -4.73 -9.49
C VAL A 336 -23.52 -5.68 -10.14
N THR A 337 -23.10 -6.94 -10.33
CA THR A 337 -23.94 -7.97 -10.94
C THR A 337 -24.07 -9.17 -10.00
N ILE A 338 -25.30 -9.62 -9.75
CA ILE A 338 -25.60 -10.75 -8.85
C ILE A 338 -26.13 -11.92 -9.68
N VAL A 339 -25.45 -13.07 -9.63
CA VAL A 339 -25.79 -14.26 -10.42
C VAL A 339 -26.01 -15.44 -9.48
N TRP A 340 -27.26 -15.90 -9.39
CA TRP A 340 -27.60 -17.12 -8.66
C TRP A 340 -27.22 -18.36 -9.47
N LYS A 341 -26.33 -19.20 -8.92
CA LYS A 341 -25.96 -20.49 -9.54
C LYS A 341 -26.95 -21.59 -9.16
N ASN A 342 -27.41 -21.58 -7.91
CA ASN A 342 -28.43 -22.48 -7.38
C ASN A 342 -29.07 -21.85 -6.12
N LYS A 343 -30.00 -22.54 -5.45
CA LYS A 343 -30.72 -22.01 -4.27
C LYS A 343 -29.84 -21.62 -3.06
N LYS A 344 -28.56 -22.01 -3.03
CA LYS A 344 -27.63 -21.78 -1.92
C LYS A 344 -26.32 -21.09 -2.33
N THR A 345 -26.11 -20.86 -3.63
CA THR A 345 -24.86 -20.32 -4.17
C THR A 345 -25.16 -19.14 -5.08
N VAL A 346 -24.55 -18.00 -4.78
CA VAL A 346 -24.68 -16.74 -5.51
C VAL A 346 -23.30 -16.12 -5.69
N ASP A 347 -23.05 -15.63 -6.90
CA ASP A 347 -21.84 -14.87 -7.24
C ASP A 347 -22.20 -13.39 -7.32
N ILE A 348 -21.34 -12.54 -6.77
CA ILE A 348 -21.49 -11.08 -6.83
C ILE A 348 -20.22 -10.54 -7.48
N TYR A 349 -20.37 -9.95 -8.65
CA TYR A 349 -19.28 -9.32 -9.40
C TYR A 349 -19.33 -7.81 -9.18
N LEU A 350 -18.16 -7.21 -8.98
CA LEU A 350 -18.00 -5.77 -8.79
C LEU A 350 -16.92 -5.23 -9.72
N VAL A 351 -17.16 -4.07 -10.31
CA VAL A 351 -16.18 -3.31 -11.10
C VAL A 351 -15.70 -2.12 -10.27
N VAL A 352 -14.38 -2.01 -10.10
CA VAL A 352 -13.71 -0.87 -9.45
C VAL A 352 -12.99 -0.08 -10.53
N ARG A 353 -13.17 1.25 -10.54
CA ARG A 353 -12.50 2.14 -11.49
C ARG A 353 -11.73 3.22 -10.74
N THR A 354 -10.42 3.30 -10.93
CA THR A 354 -9.57 4.34 -10.36
C THR A 354 -9.52 5.58 -11.25
N TRP A 355 -8.98 6.66 -10.72
CA TRP A 355 -8.62 7.85 -11.50
C TRP A 355 -7.23 7.70 -12.10
N GLU A 356 -6.99 8.42 -13.19
CA GLU A 356 -5.69 8.50 -13.86
C GLU A 356 -4.67 9.23 -12.98
N VAL A 357 -3.47 8.67 -12.84
CA VAL A 357 -2.35 9.25 -12.10
C VAL A 357 -1.16 9.44 -13.06
N PRO A 358 -0.92 10.65 -13.59
CA PRO A 358 0.13 10.86 -14.56
C PRO A 358 1.51 10.84 -13.89
N LEU A 359 2.37 9.89 -14.27
CA LEU A 359 3.80 9.87 -13.93
C LEU A 359 4.68 10.49 -15.03
N GLN A 360 4.16 10.59 -16.25
CA GLN A 360 4.83 11.21 -17.39
C GLN A 360 3.91 12.24 -18.05
N ILE A 361 4.47 13.38 -18.42
CA ILE A 361 3.74 14.49 -19.05
C ILE A 361 4.56 14.97 -20.25
N THR A 362 3.95 14.98 -21.44
CA THR A 362 4.53 15.56 -22.65
C THR A 362 3.84 16.87 -22.99
N ILE A 363 4.61 17.94 -23.17
CA ILE A 363 4.11 19.25 -23.59
C ILE A 363 4.75 19.60 -24.93
N SER A 364 3.92 19.81 -25.96
CA SER A 364 4.38 20.25 -27.28
C SER A 364 4.09 21.74 -27.46
N LEU A 365 5.14 22.52 -27.76
CA LEU A 365 5.02 23.94 -28.05
C LEU A 365 5.00 24.13 -29.57
N LEU A 366 3.92 24.72 -30.07
CA LEU A 366 3.77 25.12 -31.47
C LEU A 366 3.96 26.63 -31.55
N LEU A 367 4.89 27.09 -32.40
CA LEU A 367 5.03 28.50 -32.72
C LEU A 367 3.99 28.85 -33.79
N ASP A 368 2.96 29.60 -33.41
CA ASP A 368 2.00 30.17 -34.36
C ASP A 368 2.50 31.55 -34.84
N ALA A 369 3.00 31.59 -36.07
CA ALA A 369 3.42 32.81 -36.76
C ALA A 369 2.40 33.29 -37.81
N SER A 370 1.19 32.71 -37.84
CA SER A 370 0.17 33.04 -38.85
C SER A 370 -0.39 34.46 -38.74
N LEU A 371 -0.08 35.18 -37.65
CA LEU A 371 -0.48 36.56 -37.38
C LEU A 371 0.58 37.63 -37.73
N GLU A 372 1.77 37.27 -38.24
CA GLU A 372 2.81 38.25 -38.61
C GLU A 372 2.56 38.96 -39.96
N ALA A 373 1.50 38.62 -40.70
CA ALA A 373 1.17 39.27 -41.97
C ALA A 373 0.21 40.48 -41.86
N ALA A 374 -0.04 41.01 -40.66
CA ALA A 374 -1.04 42.07 -40.41
C ALA A 374 -0.52 43.33 -39.69
N ALA A 375 0.78 43.63 -39.72
CA ALA A 375 1.33 44.89 -39.21
C ALA A 375 2.25 45.59 -40.22
#